data_AF-A0A919NW80-F1
#
_entry.id   AF-A0A919NW80-F1
#
_cell.length_a   1.000
_cell.length_b   1.000
_cell.length_c   1.000
_cell.angle_alpha   90.00
_cell.angle_beta   90.00
_cell.angle_gamma   90.00
#
_symmetry.space_group_name_H-M   'P 1'
#
loop_
_entity.id
_entity.type
_entity.pdbx_description
1 polymer ?
#
loop_
_entity_poly.entity_id
_entity_poly.type
_entity_poly.pdbx_seq_one_letter_code
_entity_poly.pdbx_strand_id
1 'polypeptide(L)'
;MLDTNNYMAWRDGNFAVIDEGRKTEHELRQEQLPTSKIAKAFTHIQAPRLFQLARPAGTPDRLALAVSSDYPEAVELVTRLYDQFGFDTVDHSPLHESWRSGPGTPTWQHHVYGQSREQLVANLQQAKRGSE
;
A
#
# COMPACT_ATOMS: atom_id res chain seq x y z
N MET A 1 13.66 -2.98 -0.61
CA MET A 1 12.77 -4.09 -0.98
C MET A 1 11.37 -3.52 -1.13
N LEU A 2 10.72 -3.77 -2.26
CA LEU A 2 9.29 -3.49 -2.42
C LEU A 2 8.54 -4.70 -1.85
N ASP A 3 7.83 -4.50 -0.75
CA ASP A 3 7.06 -5.51 -0.07
C ASP A 3 5.61 -5.47 -0.55
N THR A 4 5.19 -6.54 -1.22
CA THR A 4 3.84 -6.70 -1.77
C THR A 4 2.96 -7.56 -0.87
N ASN A 5 3.38 -7.81 0.38
CA ASN A 5 2.62 -8.62 1.31
C ASN A 5 1.35 -7.90 1.82
N ASN A 6 0.36 -8.69 2.21
CA ASN A 6 -0.80 -8.24 2.96
C ASN A 6 -1.07 -9.27 4.04
N TYR A 7 -1.09 -8.85 5.30
CA TYR A 7 -1.50 -9.74 6.39
C TYR A 7 -2.99 -10.07 6.32
N MET A 8 -3.33 -11.35 6.40
CA MET A 8 -4.69 -11.88 6.39
C MET A 8 -4.82 -13.00 7.42
N ALA A 9 -5.40 -12.72 8.59
CA ALA A 9 -5.43 -13.67 9.72
C ALA A 9 -6.00 -15.07 9.36
N TRP A 10 -6.99 -15.12 8.46
CA TRP A 10 -7.57 -16.38 7.98
C TRP A 10 -6.63 -17.23 7.12
N ARG A 11 -5.61 -16.61 6.50
CA ARG A 11 -4.59 -17.25 5.66
C ARG A 11 -3.29 -17.49 6.43
N ASP A 12 -2.87 -16.48 7.18
CA ASP A 12 -1.56 -16.40 7.82
C ASP A 12 -1.57 -16.92 9.26
N GLY A 13 -2.75 -17.10 9.86
CA GLY A 13 -2.92 -17.31 11.30
C GLY A 13 -2.94 -15.99 12.07
N ASN A 14 -3.00 -16.07 13.40
CA ASN A 14 -3.06 -14.90 14.27
C ASN A 14 -1.68 -14.53 14.80
N PHE A 15 -1.30 -13.27 14.64
CA PHE A 15 -0.07 -12.69 15.18
C PHE A 15 -0.44 -11.53 16.08
N ALA A 16 -0.41 -11.76 17.40
CA ALA A 16 -0.87 -10.80 18.40
C ALA A 16 -0.32 -9.38 18.22
N VAL A 17 0.96 -9.22 17.82
CA VAL A 17 1.56 -7.90 17.58
C VAL A 17 0.92 -7.13 16.42
N ILE A 18 0.42 -7.83 15.39
CA ILE A 18 -0.30 -7.24 14.26
C ILE A 18 -1.79 -7.09 14.61
N ASP A 19 -2.39 -8.12 15.22
CA ASP A 19 -3.81 -8.15 15.56
C ASP A 19 -4.18 -7.04 16.57
N GLU A 20 -3.32 -6.80 17.57
CA GLU A 20 -3.46 -5.72 18.56
C GLU A 20 -3.04 -4.36 17.98
N GLY A 21 -2.59 -4.33 16.73
CA GLY A 21 -2.18 -3.12 16.04
C GLY A 21 -0.89 -2.49 16.55
N ARG A 22 -0.07 -3.22 17.32
CA ARG A 22 1.21 -2.70 17.83
C ARG A 22 2.26 -2.51 16.74
N LYS A 23 2.22 -3.33 15.68
CA LYS A 23 3.05 -3.18 14.47
C LYS A 23 2.31 -3.64 13.22
N THR A 24 2.75 -3.19 12.06
CA THR A 24 2.38 -3.76 10.76
C THR A 24 3.30 -4.93 10.39
N GLU A 25 2.85 -5.78 9.47
CA GLU A 25 3.66 -6.84 8.87
C GLU A 25 4.93 -6.29 8.20
N HIS A 26 4.89 -5.04 7.72
CA HIS A 26 6.01 -4.39 7.06
C HIS A 26 7.01 -3.82 8.08
N GLU A 27 6.57 -3.36 9.25
CA GLU A 27 7.46 -3.03 10.36
C GLU A 27 8.22 -4.29 10.82
N LEU A 28 7.53 -5.43 10.99
CA LEU A 28 8.18 -6.70 11.32
C LEU A 28 9.18 -7.13 10.24
N ARG A 29 8.85 -6.92 8.97
CA ARG A 29 9.77 -7.23 7.86
C ARG A 29 11.00 -6.33 7.89
N GLN A 30 10.85 -5.06 8.26
CA GLN A 30 11.98 -4.13 8.42
C GLN A 30 12.92 -4.57 9.56
N GLU A 31 12.38 -5.12 10.64
CA GLU A 31 13.18 -5.69 11.75
C GLU A 31 13.92 -6.96 11.34
N GLN A 32 13.29 -7.81 10.54
CA GLN A 32 13.91 -9.03 10.01
C GLN A 32 15.04 -8.74 9.00
N LEU A 33 14.97 -7.60 8.31
CA LEU A 33 15.91 -7.20 7.26
C LEU A 33 16.52 -5.82 7.58
N PRO A 34 17.32 -5.69 8.66
CA PRO A 34 17.75 -4.39 9.18
C PRO A 34 18.66 -3.60 8.21
N THR A 35 19.29 -4.27 7.24
CA THR A 35 20.11 -3.64 6.20
C THR A 35 19.32 -3.27 4.95
N SER A 36 18.05 -3.66 4.87
CA SER A 36 17.16 -3.34 3.76
C SER A 36 16.30 -2.12 4.07
N LYS A 37 15.83 -1.44 3.02
CA LYS A 37 14.84 -0.37 3.10
C LYS A 37 13.49 -0.92 2.64
N ILE A 38 12.54 -1.10 3.55
CA ILE A 38 11.23 -1.70 3.24
C ILE A 38 10.25 -0.62 2.77
N ALA A 39 9.58 -0.85 1.64
CA ALA A 39 8.46 -0.05 1.18
C ALA A 39 7.27 -0.95 0.85
N LYS A 40 6.11 -0.67 1.46
CA LYS A 40 4.85 -1.31 1.06
C LYS A 40 4.45 -0.76 -0.31
N ALA A 41 4.27 -1.64 -1.29
CA ALA A 41 3.91 -1.25 -2.65
C ALA A 41 3.09 -2.34 -3.34
N PHE A 42 2.21 -1.96 -4.27
CA PHE A 42 1.40 -2.88 -5.10
C PHE A 42 0.48 -3.81 -4.30
N THR A 43 0.15 -3.44 -3.06
CA THR A 43 -0.59 -4.33 -2.16
C THR A 43 -2.09 -4.31 -2.41
N HIS A 44 -2.65 -3.20 -2.89
CA HIS A 44 -4.10 -2.99 -3.10
C HIS A 44 -4.49 -2.97 -4.60
N ILE A 45 -3.78 -3.76 -5.43
CA ILE A 45 -4.09 -3.93 -6.86
C ILE A 45 -3.86 -5.38 -7.28
N GLN A 46 -4.76 -5.94 -8.09
CA GLN A 46 -4.56 -7.27 -8.67
C GLN A 46 -3.54 -7.22 -9.83
N ALA A 47 -2.64 -8.20 -9.91
CA ALA A 47 -1.55 -8.21 -10.90
C ALA A 47 -2.02 -8.01 -12.36
N PRO A 48 -3.10 -8.65 -12.87
CA PRO A 48 -3.57 -8.40 -14.24
C PRO A 48 -4.02 -6.95 -14.48
N ARG A 49 -4.46 -6.26 -13.42
CA ARG A 49 -4.98 -4.88 -13.50
C ARG A 49 -3.87 -3.85 -13.68
N LEU A 50 -2.64 -4.16 -13.30
CA LEU A 50 -1.48 -3.29 -13.54
C LEU A 50 -1.35 -2.92 -15.03
N PHE A 51 -1.62 -3.88 -15.92
CA PHE A 51 -1.52 -3.65 -17.36
C PHE A 51 -2.81 -3.09 -17.96
N GLN A 52 -3.97 -3.50 -17.42
CA GLN A 52 -5.28 -3.11 -17.98
C GLN A 52 -5.69 -1.68 -17.61
N LEU A 53 -5.29 -1.21 -16.42
CA LEU A 53 -5.65 0.09 -15.89
C LEU A 53 -4.57 1.15 -16.10
N ALA A 54 -3.40 0.79 -16.63
CA ALA A 54 -2.30 1.72 -16.88
C ALA A 54 -2.75 2.87 -17.79
N ARG A 55 -2.38 4.10 -17.42
CA ARG A 55 -2.59 5.30 -18.23
C ARG A 55 -1.32 6.17 -18.28
N PRO A 56 -1.03 6.84 -19.41
CA PRO A 56 0.06 7.80 -19.49
C PRO A 56 -0.08 8.92 -18.45
N ALA A 57 1.05 9.51 -18.05
CA ALA A 57 1.06 10.68 -17.17
C ALA A 57 0.23 11.83 -17.76
N GLY A 58 -0.51 12.53 -16.90
CA GLY A 58 -1.37 13.66 -17.29
C GLY A 58 -2.75 13.27 -17.84
N THR A 59 -3.06 11.98 -17.96
CA THR A 59 -4.41 11.54 -18.34
C THR A 59 -5.39 11.82 -17.20
N PRO A 60 -6.56 12.46 -17.44
CA PRO A 60 -7.48 12.83 -16.36
C PRO A 60 -8.05 11.66 -15.53
N ASP A 61 -8.11 10.45 -16.09
CA ASP A 61 -8.63 9.24 -15.42
C ASP A 61 -7.52 8.32 -14.89
N ARG A 62 -6.28 8.82 -14.75
CA ARG A 62 -5.17 8.04 -14.21
C ARG A 62 -5.44 7.66 -12.75
N LEU A 63 -5.29 6.37 -12.47
CA LEU A 63 -5.53 5.80 -11.14
C LEU A 63 -4.27 5.90 -10.28
N ALA A 64 -4.44 5.85 -8.96
CA ALA A 64 -3.35 5.99 -8.01
C ALA A 64 -3.11 4.72 -7.18
N LEU A 65 -1.84 4.52 -6.79
CA LEU A 65 -1.42 3.49 -5.85
C LEU A 65 -0.72 4.12 -4.63
N ALA A 66 -0.95 3.52 -3.46
CA ALA A 66 -0.33 3.94 -2.20
C ALA A 66 1.05 3.32 -2.00
N VAL A 67 1.95 4.09 -1.39
CA VAL A 67 3.25 3.64 -0.87
C VAL A 67 3.41 4.09 0.58
N SER A 68 4.07 3.27 1.41
CA SER A 68 4.58 3.67 2.73
C SER A 68 5.99 3.13 2.91
N SER A 69 6.89 3.95 3.48
CA SER A 69 8.22 3.55 3.90
C SER A 69 8.75 4.49 4.97
N ASP A 70 9.68 4.03 5.80
CA ASP A 70 10.43 4.93 6.69
C ASP A 70 11.61 5.61 5.97
N TYR A 71 11.82 5.30 4.68
CA TYR A 71 12.94 5.75 3.86
C TYR A 71 12.45 6.56 2.66
N PRO A 72 12.67 7.88 2.62
CA PRO A 72 12.24 8.74 1.52
C PRO A 72 12.73 8.26 0.14
N GLU A 73 13.96 7.75 0.06
CA GLU A 73 14.54 7.22 -1.18
C GLU A 73 13.80 5.96 -1.70
N ALA A 74 13.17 5.20 -0.81
CA ALA A 74 12.35 4.05 -1.20
C ALA A 74 10.98 4.52 -1.73
N VAL A 75 10.40 5.56 -1.12
CA VAL A 75 9.18 6.23 -1.63
C VAL A 75 9.44 6.81 -3.02
N GLU A 76 10.54 7.52 -3.22
CA GLU A 76 10.91 8.08 -4.52
C GLU A 76 11.08 6.99 -5.59
N LEU A 77 11.73 5.88 -5.24
CA LEU A 77 11.89 4.75 -6.15
C LEU A 77 10.53 4.18 -6.56
N VAL A 78 9.63 3.93 -5.61
CA VAL A 78 8.28 3.43 -5.89
C VAL A 78 7.47 4.43 -6.69
N THR A 79 7.59 5.73 -6.40
CA THR A 79 6.89 6.80 -7.13
C THR A 79 7.28 6.79 -8.61
N ARG A 80 8.59 6.71 -8.92
CA ARG A 80 9.06 6.58 -10.30
C ARG A 80 8.57 5.30 -10.96
N LEU A 81 8.52 4.21 -10.20
CA LEU A 81 8.04 2.93 -10.72
C LEU A 81 6.55 3.02 -11.06
N TYR A 82 5.69 3.53 -10.17
CA TYR A 82 4.27 3.73 -10.46
C TYR A 82 4.05 4.63 -11.67
N ASP A 83 4.84 5.69 -11.82
CA ASP A 83 4.75 6.53 -13.00
C ASP A 83 5.03 5.73 -14.30
N GLN A 84 6.09 4.91 -14.32
CA GLN A 84 6.40 4.03 -15.45
C GLN A 84 5.31 2.98 -15.72
N PHE A 85 4.64 2.48 -14.68
CA PHE A 85 3.53 1.53 -14.79
C PHE A 85 2.20 2.22 -15.13
N GLY A 86 2.15 3.54 -15.21
CA GLY A 86 0.96 4.28 -15.59
C GLY A 86 -0.01 4.58 -14.44
N PHE A 87 0.51 4.76 -13.22
CA PHE A 87 -0.26 5.10 -12.03
C PHE A 87 0.32 6.33 -11.33
N ASP A 88 -0.55 7.12 -10.72
CA ASP A 88 -0.13 8.16 -9.78
C ASP A 88 0.23 7.55 -8.42
N THR A 89 0.95 8.31 -7.60
CA THR A 89 1.40 7.86 -6.27
C THR A 89 0.76 8.68 -5.16
N VAL A 90 0.34 7.98 -4.10
CA VAL A 90 0.02 8.59 -2.81
C VAL A 90 0.96 8.03 -1.77
N ASP A 91 1.84 8.89 -1.27
CA ASP A 91 2.67 8.58 -0.11
C ASP A 91 1.85 8.71 1.18
N HIS A 92 1.81 7.64 1.96
CA HIS A 92 1.22 7.59 3.30
C HIS A 92 2.22 6.97 4.29
N SER A 93 3.49 7.30 4.14
CA SER A 93 4.56 6.99 5.09
C SER A 93 4.26 7.61 6.47
N PRO A 94 4.74 7.00 7.56
CA PRO A 94 5.72 5.89 7.67
C PRO A 94 5.12 4.46 7.60
N LEU A 95 5.95 3.42 7.81
CA LEU A 95 5.50 2.01 7.77
C LEU A 95 4.42 1.67 8.81
N HIS A 96 4.38 2.36 9.96
CA HIS A 96 3.33 2.12 10.95
C HIS A 96 1.94 2.59 10.49
N GLU A 97 1.85 3.37 9.41
CA GLU A 97 0.59 3.80 8.77
C GLU A 97 0.19 2.87 7.61
N SER A 98 1.03 1.91 7.23
CA SER A 98 0.84 1.07 6.05
C SER A 98 -0.40 0.17 6.13
N TRP A 99 -0.95 -0.06 7.32
CA TRP A 99 -2.20 -0.82 7.53
C TRP A 99 -3.39 -0.17 6.83
N ARG A 100 -3.37 1.15 6.59
CA ARG A 100 -4.48 1.90 5.95
C ARG A 100 -4.76 1.48 4.51
N SER A 101 -3.77 0.89 3.84
CA SER A 101 -3.88 0.33 2.49
C SER A 101 -3.96 -1.20 2.48
N GLY A 102 -4.14 -1.84 3.64
CA GLY A 102 -4.26 -3.29 3.79
C GLY A 102 -5.69 -3.82 3.65
N PRO A 103 -5.89 -5.15 3.69
CA PRO A 103 -7.20 -5.78 3.62
C PRO A 103 -8.17 -5.27 4.69
N GLY A 104 -9.46 -5.18 4.34
CA GLY A 104 -10.51 -4.68 5.24
C GLY A 104 -10.64 -3.15 5.32
N THR A 105 -9.80 -2.40 4.59
CA THR A 105 -9.87 -0.93 4.53
C THR A 105 -10.65 -0.44 3.30
N PRO A 106 -11.12 0.83 3.29
CA PRO A 106 -11.72 1.44 2.10
C PRO A 106 -10.80 1.35 0.87
N THR A 107 -9.48 1.56 1.03
CA THR A 107 -8.50 1.43 -0.05
C THR A 107 -8.54 0.05 -0.71
N TRP A 108 -8.67 -1.03 0.07
CA TRP A 108 -8.72 -2.40 -0.45
C TRP A 108 -9.93 -2.70 -1.32
N GLN A 109 -11.06 -2.02 -1.10
CA GLN A 109 -12.30 -2.25 -1.86
C GLN A 109 -12.13 -1.97 -3.36
N HIS A 110 -11.14 -1.15 -3.72
CA HIS A 110 -10.83 -0.74 -5.08
C HIS A 110 -9.77 -1.62 -5.78
N HIS A 111 -9.34 -2.74 -5.20
CA HIS A 111 -8.26 -3.56 -5.75
C HIS A 111 -8.50 -4.15 -7.17
N VAL A 112 -9.74 -4.13 -7.66
CA VAL A 112 -10.13 -4.62 -8.99
C VAL A 112 -10.24 -3.49 -10.02
N TYR A 113 -10.87 -2.37 -9.66
CA TYR A 113 -11.20 -1.28 -10.58
C TYR A 113 -10.32 -0.03 -10.41
N GLY A 114 -9.49 -0.01 -9.36
CA GLY A 114 -8.68 1.12 -8.96
C GLY A 114 -9.50 2.30 -8.43
N GLN A 115 -8.79 3.40 -8.18
CA GLN A 115 -9.31 4.62 -7.56
C GLN A 115 -8.43 5.80 -7.98
N SER A 116 -9.02 7.00 -8.11
CA SER A 116 -8.27 8.22 -8.38
C SER A 116 -7.35 8.58 -7.21
N ARG A 117 -6.44 9.53 -7.42
CA ARG A 117 -5.58 10.04 -6.36
C ARG A 117 -6.39 10.66 -5.20
N GLU A 118 -7.42 11.43 -5.51
CA GLU A 118 -8.29 12.07 -4.52
C GLU A 118 -9.06 11.02 -3.71
N GLN A 119 -9.62 10.01 -4.39
CA GLN A 119 -10.31 8.88 -3.75
C GLN A 119 -9.36 8.11 -2.84
N LEU A 120 -8.13 7.85 -3.29
CA LEU A 120 -7.13 7.14 -2.50
C LEU A 120 -6.76 7.91 -1.23
N VAL A 121 -6.52 9.22 -1.34
CA VAL A 121 -6.25 10.08 -0.17
C VAL A 121 -7.42 10.02 0.82
N ALA A 122 -8.66 10.15 0.35
CA ALA A 122 -9.84 10.08 1.22
C ALA A 122 -9.98 8.70 1.89
N ASN A 123 -9.79 7.61 1.12
CA ASN A 123 -9.90 6.24 1.61
C ASN A 123 -8.85 5.91 2.69
N LEU A 124 -7.61 6.39 2.51
CA LEU A 124 -6.54 6.22 3.51
C LEU A 124 -6.87 6.97 4.82
N GLN A 125 -7.46 8.17 4.72
CA GLN A 125 -7.89 8.95 5.88
C GLN A 125 -9.07 8.30 6.62
N GLN A 126 -10.00 7.70 5.88
CA GLN A 126 -11.19 7.02 6.43
C GLN A 126 -10.90 5.62 6.98
N ALA A 127 -9.72 5.06 6.71
CA ALA A 127 -9.33 3.75 7.22
C ALA A 127 -9.37 3.75 8.76
N LYS A 128 -10.05 2.75 9.33
CA LYS A 128 -10.12 2.48 10.77
C LYS A 128 -9.44 1.14 11.04
N ARG A 129 -8.65 1.06 12.12
CA ARG A 129 -8.19 -0.24 12.63
C ARG A 129 -9.40 -0.98 13.18
N GLY A 130 -9.50 -2.28 12.92
CA GLY A 130 -10.63 -3.07 13.39
C GLY A 130 -10.76 -3.01 14.91
N SER A 131 -11.77 -2.29 15.40
CA SER A 131 -12.45 -2.47 16.70
C SER A 131 -13.59 -1.46 16.78
N GLU A 132 -14.73 -1.82 16.19
CA GLU A 132 -16.09 -1.54 16.66
C GLU A 132 -17.04 -2.57 16.03
#